data_AF-A0A136LLT8-F1
#
_entry.id   AF-A0A136LLT8-F1
#
_cell.length_a   1.000
_cell.length_b   1.000
_cell.length_c   1.000
_cell.angle_alpha   90.00
_cell.angle_beta   90.00
_cell.angle_gamma   90.00
#
_symmetry.space_group_name_H-M   'P 1'
#
loop_
_entity.id
_entity.type
_entity.pdbx_description
1 polymer ?
#
loop_
_entity_poly.entity_id
_entity_poly.type
_entity_poly.pdbx_seq_one_letter_code
_entity_poly.pdbx_strand_id
1 'polypeptide(L)'
;MGSKLMDARFAVLKQLNLRGMIAGSLFIDYAKVADQMTPEQYVQDVIEGKRFDTNLTKQLHKGFRVHNLIPNYFQDARTKNFAAAIVWENPDYDPTRPILRKANIIPVRFDVRLKPVATPAAVWSAAGI
;
A
#
# COMPACT_ATOMS: atom_id res chain seq x y z
N MET A 1 -14.47 -4.45 -14.22
CA MET A 1 -14.60 -2.98 -14.20
C MET A 1 -13.58 -2.29 -13.29
N GLY A 2 -13.39 -2.72 -12.04
CA GLY A 2 -12.43 -2.08 -11.10
C GLY A 2 -10.99 -1.95 -11.61
N SER A 3 -10.45 -2.98 -12.32
CA SER A 3 -9.10 -2.90 -12.91
C SER A 3 -8.93 -1.71 -13.84
N LYS A 4 -9.86 -1.49 -14.78
CA LYS A 4 -9.76 -0.42 -15.78
C LYS A 4 -9.68 0.97 -15.13
N LEU A 5 -10.41 1.18 -14.04
CA LEU A 5 -10.34 2.42 -13.29
C LEU A 5 -9.00 2.58 -12.55
N MET A 6 -8.45 1.51 -11.99
CA MET A 6 -7.12 1.55 -11.38
C MET A 6 -6.03 1.82 -12.41
N ASP A 7 -6.09 1.15 -13.55
CA ASP A 7 -5.13 1.33 -14.65
C ASP A 7 -5.20 2.79 -15.18
N ALA A 8 -6.41 3.36 -15.28
CA ALA A 8 -6.59 4.78 -15.62
C ALA A 8 -6.01 5.73 -14.55
N ARG A 9 -6.16 5.43 -13.26
CA ARG A 9 -5.53 6.22 -12.18
C ARG A 9 -4.01 6.20 -12.32
N PHE A 10 -3.40 5.03 -12.53
CA PHE A 10 -1.96 4.91 -12.74
C PHE A 10 -1.49 5.70 -13.96
N ALA A 11 -2.23 5.66 -15.06
CA ALA A 11 -1.94 6.47 -16.25
C ALA A 11 -1.96 7.98 -15.93
N VAL A 12 -2.93 8.45 -15.14
CA VAL A 12 -2.98 9.86 -14.72
C VAL A 12 -1.79 10.22 -13.82
N LEU A 13 -1.42 9.37 -12.85
CA LEU A 13 -0.25 9.60 -11.98
C LEU A 13 1.04 9.75 -12.81
N LYS A 14 1.22 8.87 -13.81
CA LYS A 14 2.34 8.90 -14.76
C LYS A 14 2.35 10.19 -15.58
N GLN A 15 1.21 10.54 -16.18
CA GLN A 15 1.06 11.77 -16.97
C GLN A 15 1.34 13.05 -16.19
N LEU A 16 1.08 13.05 -14.88
CA LEU A 16 1.31 14.21 -14.01
C LEU A 16 2.72 14.23 -13.37
N ASN A 17 3.55 13.22 -13.64
CA ASN A 17 4.83 12.99 -12.97
C ASN A 17 4.71 12.95 -11.44
N LEU A 18 3.68 12.27 -10.93
CA LEU A 18 3.50 12.06 -9.49
C LEU A 18 4.37 10.90 -9.00
N ARG A 19 4.84 10.98 -7.75
CA ARG A 19 5.69 9.94 -7.13
C ARG A 19 5.02 8.58 -7.02
N GLY A 20 3.70 8.55 -6.89
CA GLY A 20 2.95 7.31 -6.67
C GLY A 20 1.60 7.55 -6.03
N MET A 21 1.06 6.50 -5.42
CA MET A 21 -0.22 6.47 -4.73
C MET A 21 -0.08 5.79 -3.37
N ILE A 22 -0.71 6.35 -2.35
CA ILE A 22 -0.85 5.74 -1.03
C ILE A 22 -2.34 5.41 -0.83
N ALA A 23 -2.64 4.24 -0.27
CA ALA A 23 -4.00 3.84 0.10
C ALA A 23 -4.01 3.06 1.42
N GLY A 24 -5.18 2.98 2.08
CA GLY A 24 -5.42 2.10 3.22
C GLY A 24 -6.16 0.85 2.76
N SER A 25 -5.52 -0.32 2.77
CA SER A 25 -6.14 -1.59 2.42
C SER A 25 -6.61 -2.32 3.66
N LEU A 26 -7.91 -2.61 3.73
CA LEU A 26 -8.46 -3.52 4.72
C LEU A 26 -8.07 -4.96 4.38
N PHE A 27 -7.55 -5.73 5.33
CA PHE A 27 -7.29 -7.15 5.17
C PHE A 27 -8.43 -7.95 5.82
N ILE A 28 -9.48 -8.15 5.03
CA ILE A 28 -10.84 -8.48 5.49
C ILE A 28 -11.03 -9.93 5.93
N ASP A 29 -10.02 -10.79 5.74
CA ASP A 29 -10.08 -12.19 6.17
C ASP A 29 -9.41 -12.42 7.54
N TYR A 30 -8.85 -11.38 8.17
CA TYR A 30 -8.08 -11.49 9.42
C TYR A 30 -8.83 -12.10 10.59
N ALA A 31 -10.09 -11.72 10.81
CA ALA A 31 -10.87 -12.18 11.94
C ALA A 31 -11.00 -13.71 12.02
N LYS A 32 -10.77 -14.43 10.92
CA LYS A 32 -10.79 -15.90 10.85
C LYS A 32 -9.63 -16.57 11.58
N VAL A 33 -8.54 -15.84 11.82
CA VAL A 33 -7.29 -16.37 12.43
C VAL A 33 -6.71 -15.42 13.49
N ALA A 34 -7.46 -14.41 13.91
CA ALA A 34 -7.00 -13.38 14.83
C ALA A 34 -6.77 -13.90 16.27
N ASP A 35 -7.21 -15.11 16.57
CA ASP A 35 -6.94 -15.85 17.81
C ASP A 35 -5.59 -16.60 17.77
N GLN A 36 -5.03 -16.82 16.58
CA GLN A 36 -3.84 -17.64 16.36
C GLN A 36 -2.60 -16.84 16.01
N MET A 37 -2.74 -15.61 15.51
CA MET A 37 -1.63 -14.77 15.07
C MET A 37 -1.93 -13.28 15.20
N THR A 38 -0.86 -12.49 15.25
CA THR A 38 -0.95 -11.03 15.28
C THR A 38 -1.28 -10.48 13.89
N PRO A 39 -1.79 -9.23 13.76
CA PRO A 39 -2.08 -8.67 12.43
C PRO A 39 -0.80 -8.47 11.60
N GLU A 40 0.35 -8.25 12.25
CA GLU A 40 1.66 -8.17 11.60
C GLU A 40 2.04 -9.50 10.96
N GLN A 41 1.92 -10.60 11.71
CA GLN A 41 2.19 -11.96 11.20
C GLN A 41 1.25 -12.30 10.04
N TYR A 42 -0.04 -11.99 10.19
CA TYR A 42 -1.02 -12.20 9.14
C TYR A 42 -0.65 -11.47 7.84
N VAL A 43 -0.32 -10.18 7.93
CA VAL A 43 0.03 -9.38 6.76
C VAL A 43 1.36 -9.86 6.15
N GLN A 44 2.32 -10.29 6.96
CA GLN A 44 3.57 -10.87 6.48
C GLN A 44 3.32 -12.16 5.68
N ASP A 45 2.48 -13.07 6.18
CA ASP A 45 2.09 -14.29 5.45
C ASP A 45 1.44 -13.96 4.10
N VAL A 46 0.65 -12.87 4.03
CA VAL A 46 0.04 -12.41 2.77
C VAL A 46 1.07 -11.86 1.80
N ILE A 47 2.04 -11.08 2.30
CA ILE A 47 3.14 -10.54 1.48
C ILE A 47 4.00 -11.68 0.91
N GLU A 48 4.27 -12.72 1.71
CA GLU A 48 5.06 -13.88 1.33
C GLU A 48 4.29 -14.90 0.46
N GLY A 49 2.99 -14.66 0.22
CA GLY A 49 2.13 -15.56 -0.56
C GLY A 49 1.76 -16.86 0.17
N LYS A 50 2.10 -17.01 1.46
CA LYS A 50 1.68 -18.12 2.32
C LYS A 50 0.19 -18.06 2.63
N ARG A 51 -0.38 -16.86 2.58
CA ARG A 51 -1.79 -16.60 2.86
C ARG A 51 -2.43 -15.77 1.76
N PHE A 52 -3.68 -16.07 1.48
CA PHE A 52 -4.52 -15.26 0.60
C PHE A 52 -5.49 -14.42 1.43
N ASP A 53 -5.49 -13.10 1.21
CA ASP A 53 -6.51 -12.17 1.70
C ASP A 53 -7.31 -11.61 0.53
N THR A 54 -8.64 -11.65 0.65
CA THR A 54 -9.58 -11.30 -0.43
C THR A 54 -9.40 -9.87 -0.95
N ASN A 55 -8.89 -8.94 -0.15
CA ASN A 55 -8.66 -7.56 -0.57
C ASN A 55 -7.17 -7.24 -0.69
N LEU A 56 -6.37 -7.50 0.35
CA LEU A 56 -4.96 -7.10 0.38
C LEU A 56 -4.17 -7.77 -0.74
N THR A 57 -4.34 -9.07 -0.97
CA THR A 57 -3.62 -9.79 -2.05
C THR A 57 -3.89 -9.17 -3.43
N LYS A 58 -5.13 -8.73 -3.71
CA LYS A 58 -5.45 -8.06 -4.98
C LYS A 58 -4.72 -6.74 -5.15
N GLN A 59 -4.52 -5.99 -4.07
CA GLN A 59 -3.75 -4.74 -4.12
C GLN A 59 -2.26 -5.03 -4.37
N LEU A 60 -1.70 -6.05 -3.69
CA LEU A 60 -0.31 -6.46 -3.91
C LEU A 60 -0.07 -6.91 -5.37
N HIS A 61 -1.00 -7.66 -5.96
CA HIS A 61 -0.94 -8.04 -7.38
C HIS A 61 -1.02 -6.86 -8.34
N LYS A 62 -1.51 -5.69 -7.89
CA LYS A 62 -1.48 -4.44 -8.66
C LYS A 62 -0.18 -3.66 -8.51
N GLY A 63 0.80 -4.21 -7.80
CA GLY A 63 2.12 -3.62 -7.59
C GLY A 63 2.22 -2.71 -6.37
N PHE A 64 1.20 -2.72 -5.49
CA PHE A 64 1.32 -2.07 -4.19
C PHE A 64 2.25 -2.86 -3.27
N ARG A 65 2.97 -2.15 -2.41
CA ARG A 65 3.76 -2.71 -1.31
C ARG A 65 3.17 -2.25 0.02
N VAL A 66 3.19 -3.11 1.03
CA VAL A 66 2.82 -2.72 2.41
C VAL A 66 3.94 -1.86 3.00
N HIS A 67 3.58 -0.72 3.59
CA HIS A 67 4.49 0.17 4.30
C HIS A 67 4.39 -0.01 5.81
N ASN A 68 3.17 0.07 6.38
CA ASN A 68 2.92 -0.14 7.80
C ASN A 68 1.47 -0.54 8.07
N LEU A 69 1.18 -1.07 9.25
CA LEU A 69 -0.20 -1.24 9.71
C LEU A 69 -0.73 0.04 10.34
N ILE A 70 -2.03 0.25 10.23
CA ILE A 70 -2.77 1.38 10.81
C ILE A 70 -3.83 0.80 11.76
N PRO A 71 -3.62 0.86 13.09
CA PRO A 71 -4.62 0.45 14.05
C PRO A 71 -5.77 1.46 14.10
N ASN A 72 -6.97 0.99 14.42
CA ASN A 72 -8.19 1.82 14.53
C ASN A 72 -8.48 2.66 13.26
N TYR A 73 -8.11 2.14 12.10
CA TYR A 73 -8.28 2.86 10.83
C TYR A 73 -9.75 2.99 10.43
N PHE A 74 -10.51 1.91 10.60
CA PHE A 74 -11.93 1.83 10.27
C PHE A 74 -12.59 0.81 11.19
N GLN A 75 -13.82 1.11 11.65
CA GLN A 75 -14.56 0.18 12.52
C GLN A 75 -15.11 -0.98 11.67
N ASP A 76 -14.39 -2.10 11.70
CA ASP A 76 -14.77 -3.33 11.01
C ASP A 76 -14.28 -4.54 11.81
N ALA A 77 -15.25 -5.33 12.29
CA ALA A 77 -14.98 -6.53 13.07
C ALA A 77 -14.12 -7.56 12.32
N ARG A 78 -14.19 -7.57 10.98
CA ARG A 78 -13.45 -8.51 10.12
C ARG A 78 -11.95 -8.22 10.10
N THR A 79 -11.57 -6.96 10.28
CA THR A 79 -10.15 -6.54 10.30
C THR A 79 -9.64 -6.29 11.72
N LYS A 80 -10.48 -6.48 12.74
CA LYS A 80 -10.22 -6.05 14.12
C LYS A 80 -9.79 -4.57 14.18
N ASN A 81 -10.40 -3.76 13.31
CA ASN A 81 -10.13 -2.33 13.11
C ASN A 81 -8.74 -1.96 12.57
N PHE A 82 -7.97 -2.93 12.04
CA PHE A 82 -6.70 -2.66 11.38
C PHE A 82 -6.86 -2.43 9.87
N ALA A 83 -5.88 -1.72 9.30
CA ALA A 83 -5.64 -1.63 7.87
C ALA A 83 -4.14 -1.69 7.58
N ALA A 84 -3.77 -1.95 6.33
CA ALA A 84 -2.41 -1.81 5.83
C ALA A 84 -2.29 -0.51 5.01
N ALA A 85 -1.37 0.37 5.39
CA ALA A 85 -0.90 1.43 4.50
C ALA A 85 -0.15 0.78 3.34
N ILE A 86 -0.64 0.96 2.13
CA ILE A 86 -0.06 0.41 0.92
C ILE A 86 0.38 1.52 -0.02
N VAL A 87 1.53 1.33 -0.66
CA VAL A 87 2.17 2.31 -1.54
C VAL A 87 2.41 1.67 -2.90
N TRP A 88 1.95 2.35 -3.95
CA TRP A 88 2.34 2.07 -5.32
C TRP A 88 3.29 3.18 -5.76
N GLU A 89 4.54 2.83 -6.05
CA GLU A 89 5.53 3.77 -6.56
C GLU A 89 5.37 3.89 -8.08
N ASN A 90 5.39 5.11 -8.59
CA ASN A 90 5.32 5.34 -10.02
C ASN A 90 6.69 5.03 -10.64
N PRO A 91 6.83 3.97 -11.48
CA PRO A 91 8.11 3.64 -12.09
C PRO A 91 8.60 4.69 -13.09
N ASP A 92 7.71 5.57 -13.57
CA ASP A 92 8.04 6.62 -14.54
C ASP A 92 8.33 7.97 -13.87
N TYR A 93 8.35 8.02 -12.52
CA TYR A 93 8.60 9.26 -11.80
C TYR A 93 10.04 9.76 -12.01
N ASP A 94 10.16 11.01 -12.44
CA ASP A 94 11.43 11.69 -12.63
C ASP A 94 11.52 12.91 -11.68
N PRO A 95 12.42 12.91 -10.69
CA PRO A 95 12.55 14.01 -9.73
C PRO A 95 13.06 15.31 -10.35
N THR A 96 13.64 15.26 -11.56
CA THR A 96 14.14 16.46 -12.27
C THR A 96 13.02 17.18 -13.03
N ARG A 97 11.91 16.49 -13.29
CA ARG A 97 10.76 17.05 -14.00
C ARG A 97 9.75 17.63 -13.02
N PRO A 98 9.22 18.84 -13.27
CA PRO A 98 8.19 19.41 -12.43
C PRO A 98 6.89 18.59 -12.56
N ILE A 99 6.08 18.60 -11.50
CA ILE A 99 4.71 18.05 -11.54
C ILE A 99 3.92 18.83 -12.60
N LEU A 100 3.37 18.13 -13.58
CA LEU A 100 2.66 18.74 -14.69
C LEU A 100 1.27 19.22 -14.23
N ARG A 101 1.12 20.52 -13.97
CA ARG A 101 -0.16 21.11 -13.57
C ARG A 101 -1.03 21.38 -14.80
N LYS A 102 -2.01 20.52 -15.10
CA LYS A 102 -3.05 20.80 -16.13
C LYS A 102 -4.27 21.57 -15.60
N ALA A 103 -4.37 21.78 -14.28
CA ALA A 103 -5.43 22.56 -13.65
C ALA A 103 -4.87 23.26 -12.40
N ASN A 104 -5.56 24.27 -11.87
CA ASN A 104 -5.33 24.91 -10.56
C ASN A 104 -5.52 23.91 -9.40
N ILE A 105 -4.73 22.84 -9.36
CA ILE A 105 -4.61 21.96 -8.21
C ILE A 105 -3.76 22.75 -7.21
N ILE A 106 -4.43 23.33 -6.21
CA ILE A 106 -3.75 23.85 -5.02
C ILE A 106 -3.16 22.62 -4.33
N PRO A 107 -1.82 22.44 -4.30
CA PRO A 107 -1.24 21.33 -3.58
C PRO A 107 -1.52 21.56 -2.10
N VAL A 108 -2.51 20.85 -1.56
CA VAL A 108 -2.64 20.75 -0.11
C VAL A 108 -1.50 19.84 0.33
N ARG A 109 -0.39 20.45 0.73
CA ARG A 109 0.71 19.72 1.36
C ARG A 109 0.23 19.30 2.75
N PHE A 110 -0.10 18.03 2.88
CA PHE A 110 -0.11 17.38 4.18
C PHE A 110 1.27 16.79 4.39
N ASP A 111 2.03 17.32 5.34
CA ASP A 111 3.20 16.63 5.87
C ASP A 111 2.72 15.46 6.72
N VAL A 112 2.39 14.36 6.05
CA VAL A 112 2.17 13.10 6.74
C VAL A 112 3.54 12.52 7.04
N ARG A 113 4.04 12.77 8.25
CA ARG A 113 5.14 11.97 8.80
C ARG A 113 4.61 10.54 8.98
N LEU A 114 4.81 9.72 7.96
CA LEU A 114 4.75 8.28 8.12
C LEU A 114 5.75 7.93 9.22
N LYS A 115 5.28 7.40 10.35
CA LYS A 115 6.19 6.89 11.37
C LYS A 115 7.03 5.81 10.68
N PRO A 116 8.37 5.91 10.68
CA PRO A 116 9.20 4.81 10.26
C PRO A 116 8.85 3.65 11.19
N VAL A 117 8.34 2.56 10.65
CA VAL A 117 8.45 1.28 11.34
C VAL A 117 9.93 0.90 11.21
N ALA A 118 10.54 0.47 12.30
CA ALA A 118 11.90 -0.05 12.25
C ALA A 118 12.00 -1.02 11.07
N THR A 119 12.93 -0.75 10.15
CA THR A 119 13.34 -1.72 9.14
C THR A 119 13.54 -3.04 9.89
N PRO A 120 12.84 -4.14 9.56
CA PRO A 120 13.19 -5.43 10.10
C PRO A 120 14.67 -5.62 9.79
N ALA A 121 15.50 -5.74 10.83
CA ALA A 121 16.91 -5.99 10.64
C ALA A 121 17.02 -7.27 9.79
N ALA A 122 17.55 -7.10 8.58
CA ALA A 122 17.88 -8.15 7.62
C ALA A 122 16.75 -9.07 7.13
N VAL A 123 16.06 -8.68 6.05
CA VAL A 123 15.67 -9.61 4.96
C VAL A 123 15.78 -8.94 3.59
N TRP A 124 16.87 -8.21 3.32
CA TRP A 124 17.13 -7.69 1.98
C TRP A 124 18.63 -7.73 1.69
N SER A 125 19.15 -8.94 1.46
CA SER A 125 20.41 -9.16 0.72
C SER A 125 20.44 -10.59 0.18
N ALA A 126 20.97 -10.72 -1.04
CA ALA A 126 21.26 -11.94 -1.79
C ALA A 126 20.11 -12.63 -2.55
N ALA A 127 19.74 -12.03 -3.69
CA ALA A 127 19.52 -12.82 -4.91
C ALA A 127 20.33 -12.14 -6.03
N GLY A 128 21.63 -12.41 -6.01
CA GLY A 128 22.59 -12.01 -7.03
C GLY A 128 23.73 -13.03 -7.00
N ILE A 129 23.57 -14.08 -7.80
CA ILE A 129 24.49 -14.79 -8.72
C ILE A 129 23.65 -15.92 -9.32
#